data_AF-A0A4R1RSG0-F1
#
_entry.id   AF-A0A4R1RSG0-F1
#
_cell.length_a   1.000
_cell.length_b   1.000
_cell.length_c   1.000
_cell.angle_alpha   90.00
_cell.angle_beta   90.00
_cell.angle_gamma   90.00
#
_symmetry.space_group_name_H-M   'P 1'
#
loop_
_entity.id
_entity.type
_entity.pdbx_description
1 polymer ?
#
loop_
_entity_poly.entity_id
_entity_poly.type
_entity_poly.pdbx_seq_one_letter_code
_entity_poly.pdbx_strand_id
1 'polypeptide(L)'
;MPKTKKLWADPNREGRSKGPKGERFCSRCGNTIQTARILKAHNLCEFCVKELAGKRDGVWSCRSCGRIAPEELREHKGYCKHCICSACGRHDSFVKKTGLCMECSKKIGDFCRICGKEASAQVRHNRGLCDACVKKR
;
A
#
# COMPACT_ATOMS: atom_id res chain seq x y z
N MET A 1 -16.03 17.81 5.79
CA MET A 1 -15.40 16.69 5.05
C MET A 1 -14.07 17.18 4.47
N PRO A 2 -12.92 16.61 4.84
CA PRO A 2 -11.65 17.06 4.27
C PRO A 2 -11.64 16.73 2.77
N LYS A 3 -11.44 17.74 1.92
CA LYS A 3 -11.32 17.60 0.46
C LYS A 3 -10.19 16.60 0.19
N THR A 4 -10.55 15.41 -0.32
CA THR A 4 -9.58 14.39 -0.70
C THR A 4 -8.60 15.00 -1.69
N LYS A 5 -7.35 15.26 -1.26
CA LYS A 5 -6.31 15.79 -2.15
C LYS A 5 -6.15 14.79 -3.30
N LYS A 6 -6.46 15.20 -4.53
CA LYS A 6 -6.30 14.34 -5.71
C LYS A 6 -4.83 13.91 -5.81
N LEU A 7 -4.58 12.61 -5.66
CA LEU A 7 -3.25 11.99 -5.66
C LEU A 7 -2.54 12.20 -7.01
N TRP A 8 -3.32 12.13 -8.08
CA TRP A 8 -2.89 12.33 -9.45
C TRP A 8 -3.26 13.73 -9.91
N ALA A 9 -2.33 14.34 -10.61
CA ALA A 9 -2.61 15.52 -11.38
C ALA A 9 -3.36 15.15 -12.67
N ASP A 10 -4.39 15.92 -12.98
CA ASP A 10 -5.23 15.71 -14.16
C ASP A 10 -4.57 16.42 -15.35
N PRO A 11 -4.25 15.71 -16.46
CA PRO A 11 -3.60 16.31 -17.62
C PRO A 11 -4.42 17.46 -18.22
N ASN A 12 -5.76 17.40 -18.14
CA ASN A 12 -6.66 18.34 -18.80
C ASN A 12 -7.01 19.57 -17.94
N ARG A 13 -6.62 19.61 -16.66
CA ARG A 13 -6.88 20.76 -15.76
C ARG A 13 -5.70 21.72 -15.66
N GLU A 14 -4.56 21.41 -16.26
CA GLU A 14 -3.33 22.17 -16.13
C GLU A 14 -2.87 22.67 -17.50
N GLY A 15 -2.67 23.99 -17.60
CA GLY A 15 -2.47 24.67 -18.89
C GLY A 15 -2.93 26.14 -18.93
N ARG A 16 -3.63 26.65 -17.90
CA ARG A 16 -4.00 28.09 -17.80
C ARG A 16 -2.94 28.99 -17.16
N SER A 17 -1.68 28.55 -17.06
CA SER A 17 -0.61 29.37 -16.44
C SER A 17 0.58 29.53 -17.40
N LYS A 18 0.72 30.75 -17.93
CA LYS A 18 1.83 31.21 -18.79
C LYS A 18 3.09 31.56 -17.97
N GLY A 19 3.67 30.59 -17.26
CA GLY A 19 4.90 30.84 -16.49
C GLY A 19 5.78 29.60 -16.34
N PRO A 20 6.97 29.72 -15.73
CA PRO A 20 7.96 28.63 -15.54
C PRO A 20 7.47 27.43 -14.70
N LYS A 21 6.19 27.43 -14.31
CA LYS A 21 5.41 26.30 -13.76
C LYS A 21 4.74 25.44 -14.85
N GLY A 22 5.01 25.71 -16.13
CA GLY A 22 4.33 25.12 -17.29
C GLY A 22 4.85 23.77 -17.76
N GLU A 23 6.06 23.37 -17.37
CA GLU A 23 6.67 22.12 -17.82
C GLU A 23 6.68 21.08 -16.71
N ARG A 24 5.84 20.06 -16.91
CA ARG A 24 5.70 18.95 -15.97
C ARG A 24 6.75 17.90 -16.28
N PHE A 25 7.89 17.94 -15.60
CA PHE A 25 8.92 16.92 -15.81
C PHE A 25 8.72 15.73 -14.86
N CYS A 26 9.00 14.53 -15.35
CA CYS A 26 9.11 13.35 -14.51
C CYS A 26 10.50 13.31 -13.89
N SER A 27 10.60 13.21 -12.57
CA SER A 27 11.88 13.14 -11.83
C SER A 27 12.74 11.93 -12.21
N ARG A 28 12.14 10.88 -12.77
CA ARG A 28 12.83 9.63 -13.13
C ARG A 28 13.22 9.57 -14.60
N CYS A 29 12.29 9.83 -15.53
CA CYS A 29 12.59 9.75 -16.96
C CYS A 29 13.06 11.07 -17.57
N GLY A 30 13.03 12.18 -16.83
CA GLY A 30 13.46 13.51 -17.29
C GLY A 30 12.54 14.15 -18.34
N ASN A 31 11.61 13.37 -18.93
CA ASN A 31 10.73 13.85 -19.98
C ASN A 31 9.68 14.83 -19.45
N THR A 32 9.41 15.87 -20.24
CA THR A 32 8.29 16.79 -20.06
C THR A 32 7.01 16.11 -20.53
N ILE A 33 6.00 16.08 -19.67
CA ILE A 33 4.80 15.26 -19.87
C ILE A 33 3.61 16.15 -20.09
N GLN A 34 3.13 16.15 -21.33
CA GLN A 34 1.94 16.88 -21.74
C GLN A 34 0.68 16.01 -21.72
N THR A 35 0.81 14.69 -21.88
CA THR A 35 -0.32 13.78 -22.10
C THR A 35 -0.61 12.82 -20.94
N ALA A 36 0.37 12.53 -20.07
CA ALA A 36 0.21 11.56 -18.98
C ALA A 36 0.03 12.22 -17.62
N ARG A 37 -0.60 11.49 -16.69
CA ARG A 37 -0.81 11.95 -15.31
C ARG A 37 0.51 11.95 -14.54
N ILE A 38 0.65 12.91 -13.63
CA ILE A 38 1.77 12.95 -12.68
C ILE A 38 1.28 12.68 -11.27
N LEU A 39 1.99 11.79 -10.58
CA LEU A 39 1.87 11.56 -9.15
C LEU A 39 2.53 12.75 -8.42
N LYS A 40 1.69 13.62 -7.85
CA LYS A 40 2.14 14.91 -7.29
C LYS A 40 3.16 14.78 -6.17
N ALA A 41 3.07 13.71 -5.37
CA ALA A 41 3.94 13.51 -4.21
C ALA A 41 5.41 13.32 -4.59
N HIS A 42 5.69 12.76 -5.77
CA HIS A 42 7.06 12.37 -6.18
C HIS A 42 7.44 12.86 -7.58
N ASN A 43 6.58 13.65 -8.24
CA ASN A 43 6.72 14.08 -9.62
C ASN A 43 7.05 12.92 -10.57
N LEU A 44 6.34 11.79 -10.42
CA LEU A 44 6.51 10.61 -11.27
C LEU A 44 5.35 10.50 -12.26
N CYS A 45 5.67 10.14 -13.49
CA CYS A 45 4.65 9.91 -14.51
C CYS A 45 3.95 8.57 -14.35
N GLU A 46 2.74 8.46 -14.89
CA GLU A 46 1.96 7.23 -14.86
C GLU A 46 2.74 6.01 -15.39
N PHE A 47 3.53 6.16 -16.45
CA PHE A 47 4.34 5.07 -17.01
C PHE A 47 5.44 4.61 -16.05
N CYS A 48 6.23 5.55 -15.51
CA CYS A 48 7.25 5.25 -14.52
C CYS A 48 6.66 4.65 -13.25
N VAL A 49 5.46 5.10 -12.84
CA VAL A 49 4.73 4.54 -11.70
C VAL A 49 4.33 3.09 -11.98
N LYS A 50 3.79 2.78 -13.16
CA LYS A 50 3.42 1.41 -13.55
C LYS A 50 4.64 0.49 -13.61
N GLU A 51 5.73 0.96 -14.20
CA GLU A 51 6.99 0.23 -14.28
C GLU A 51 7.53 -0.09 -12.87
N LEU A 52 7.58 0.92 -11.99
CA LEU A 52 7.99 0.77 -10.60
C LEU A 52 7.10 -0.20 -9.83
N ALA A 53 5.78 -0.06 -9.98
CA ALA A 53 4.81 -0.93 -9.31
C ALA A 53 4.95 -2.40 -9.73
N GLY A 54 5.31 -2.64 -11.00
CA GLY A 54 5.62 -3.97 -11.53
C GLY A 54 6.94 -4.53 -10.99
N LYS A 55 8.00 -3.71 -10.93
CA LYS A 55 9.33 -4.12 -10.47
C LYS A 55 9.39 -4.52 -9.00
N ARG A 56 8.57 -3.89 -8.14
CA ARG A 56 8.50 -4.18 -6.69
C ARG A 56 9.88 -4.19 -6.02
N ASP A 57 10.67 -3.15 -6.29
CA ASP A 57 12.09 -3.07 -5.95
C ASP A 57 12.38 -2.95 -4.44
N GLY A 58 11.40 -2.54 -3.65
CA GLY A 58 11.57 -2.27 -2.22
C GLY A 58 12.31 -0.97 -1.93
N VAL A 59 12.52 -0.11 -2.93
CA VAL A 59 13.15 1.21 -2.77
C VAL A 59 12.13 2.29 -3.09
N TRP A 60 11.49 2.16 -4.24
CA TRP A 60 10.43 3.05 -4.69
C TRP A 60 9.06 2.41 -4.55
N SER A 61 8.95 1.10 -4.76
CA SER A 61 7.71 0.34 -4.67
C SER A 61 7.77 -0.80 -3.66
N CYS A 62 6.66 -1.03 -2.96
CA CYS A 62 6.55 -2.11 -1.99
C CYS A 62 6.76 -3.48 -2.64
N ARG A 63 7.65 -4.29 -2.06
CA ARG A 63 7.93 -5.66 -2.48
C ARG A 63 6.69 -6.55 -2.56
N SER A 64 5.67 -6.27 -1.74
CA SER A 64 4.46 -7.10 -1.65
C SER A 64 3.27 -6.61 -2.49
N CYS A 65 3.08 -5.30 -2.64
CA CYS A 65 1.89 -4.73 -3.30
C CYS A 65 2.19 -3.74 -4.42
N GLY A 66 3.46 -3.40 -4.66
CA GLY A 66 3.86 -2.43 -5.70
C GLY A 66 3.49 -0.98 -5.39
N ARG A 67 2.91 -0.68 -4.22
CA ARG A 67 2.59 0.69 -3.82
C ARG A 67 3.85 1.54 -3.74
N ILE A 68 3.80 2.73 -4.32
CA ILE A 68 4.88 3.70 -4.25
C ILE A 68 4.80 4.45 -2.93
N ALA A 69 5.83 4.28 -2.10
CA ALA A 69 5.95 4.90 -0.78
C ALA A 69 7.42 4.90 -0.33
N PRO A 70 8.34 5.59 -1.02
CA PRO A 70 9.78 5.52 -0.75
C PRO A 70 10.16 5.82 0.70
N GLU A 71 9.43 6.71 1.37
CA GLU A 71 9.61 7.01 2.80
C GLU A 71 9.28 5.80 3.68
N GLU A 72 8.08 5.23 3.54
CA GLU A 72 7.66 4.03 4.29
C GLU A 72 8.58 2.83 4.00
N LEU A 73 9.09 2.72 2.76
CA LEU A 73 9.95 1.62 2.33
C LEU A 73 11.33 1.66 3.01
N ARG A 74 11.88 2.86 3.24
CA ARG A 74 13.15 3.02 3.97
C ARG A 74 13.01 2.59 5.42
N GLU A 75 11.91 2.97 6.06
CA GLU A 75 11.63 2.61 7.46
C GLU A 75 11.36 1.11 7.64
N HIS A 76 10.71 0.48 6.66
CA HIS A 76 10.20 -0.88 6.77
C HIS A 76 10.89 -1.87 5.83
N LYS A 77 12.17 -1.66 5.53
CA LYS A 77 13.05 -2.59 4.77
C LYS A 77 12.45 -3.04 3.44
N GLY A 78 11.79 -2.12 2.74
CA GLY A 78 11.21 -2.34 1.41
C GLY A 78 9.76 -2.82 1.36
N TYR A 79 9.03 -2.69 2.48
CA TYR A 79 7.58 -2.88 2.52
C TYR A 79 6.86 -1.58 2.87
N CYS A 80 5.63 -1.38 2.38
CA CYS A 80 4.79 -0.28 2.86
C CYS A 80 4.11 -0.65 4.18
N LYS A 81 3.58 0.34 4.90
CA LYS A 81 2.93 0.13 6.20
C LYS A 81 1.74 -0.85 6.17
N HIS A 82 1.11 -1.02 5.01
CA HIS A 82 -0.01 -1.94 4.82
C HIS A 82 0.43 -3.40 4.60
N CYS A 83 1.72 -3.65 4.40
CA CYS A 83 2.28 -4.97 4.12
C CYS A 83 3.16 -5.49 5.25
N ILE A 84 3.21 -4.78 6.38
CA ILE A 84 3.91 -5.17 7.60
C ILE A 84 2.95 -5.24 8.78
N CYS A 85 3.30 -6.07 9.75
CA CYS A 85 2.60 -6.16 11.02
C CYS A 85 2.73 -4.85 11.79
N SER A 86 1.61 -4.23 12.17
CA SER A 86 1.61 -3.00 12.96
C SER A 86 2.28 -3.17 14.34
N ALA A 87 2.29 -4.40 14.89
CA ALA A 87 2.85 -4.67 16.21
C ALA A 87 4.36 -4.98 16.21
N CYS A 88 4.88 -5.63 15.17
CA CYS A 88 6.29 -6.09 15.15
C CYS A 88 7.07 -5.73 13.88
N GLY A 89 6.46 -5.03 12.94
CA GLY A 89 7.09 -4.62 11.68
C GLY A 89 7.43 -5.74 10.69
N ARG A 90 7.16 -7.02 11.03
CA ARG A 90 7.42 -8.15 10.13
C ARG A 90 6.38 -8.24 9.02
N HIS A 91 6.83 -8.61 7.82
CA HIS A 91 5.91 -8.92 6.72
C HIS A 91 5.38 -10.36 6.87
N ASP A 92 4.11 -10.56 6.56
CA ASP A 92 3.47 -11.88 6.50
C ASP A 92 2.25 -11.78 5.57
N SER A 93 1.93 -12.86 4.87
CA SER A 93 0.68 -13.02 4.13
C SER A 93 -0.57 -12.70 4.98
N PHE A 94 -0.53 -12.98 6.28
CA PHE A 94 -1.64 -12.75 7.21
C PHE A 94 -1.88 -11.26 7.51
N VAL A 95 -0.85 -10.41 7.33
CA VAL A 95 -0.95 -8.96 7.50
C VAL A 95 -1.96 -8.37 6.53
N LYS A 96 -2.02 -8.85 5.29
CA LYS A 96 -2.97 -8.33 4.30
C LYS A 96 -4.44 -8.54 4.72
N LYS A 97 -4.69 -9.54 5.57
CA LYS A 97 -6.04 -9.87 6.06
C LYS A 97 -6.38 -9.10 7.34
N THR A 98 -5.42 -8.90 8.23
CA THR A 98 -5.69 -8.48 9.63
C THR A 98 -4.87 -7.28 10.11
N GLY A 99 -3.90 -6.80 9.33
CA GLY A 99 -2.92 -5.81 9.78
C GLY A 99 -1.83 -6.36 10.70
N LEU A 100 -1.90 -7.65 11.07
CA LEU A 100 -0.95 -8.31 11.97
C LEU A 100 -0.34 -9.55 11.32
N CYS A 101 0.90 -9.88 11.69
CA CYS A 101 1.48 -11.17 11.33
C CYS A 101 0.80 -12.29 12.11
N MET A 102 0.95 -13.52 11.62
CA MET A 102 0.31 -14.70 12.20
C MET A 102 0.69 -14.94 13.66
N GLU A 103 1.94 -14.62 14.04
CA GLU A 103 2.39 -14.76 15.42
C GLU A 103 1.75 -13.72 16.34
N CYS A 104 1.69 -12.46 15.91
CA CYS A 104 1.07 -11.40 16.70
C CYS A 104 -0.45 -11.61 16.81
N SER A 105 -1.11 -12.01 15.73
CA SER A 105 -2.54 -12.29 15.75
C SER A 105 -2.89 -13.49 16.65
N LYS A 106 -2.04 -14.53 16.68
CA LYS A 106 -2.20 -15.68 17.60
C LYS A 106 -2.09 -15.26 19.07
N LYS A 107 -1.19 -14.34 19.41
CA LYS A 107 -1.03 -13.84 20.79
C LYS A 107 -2.23 -13.04 21.26
N ILE A 108 -2.80 -12.21 20.37
CA ILE A 108 -4.03 -11.46 20.66
C ILE A 108 -5.22 -12.41 20.80
N GLY A 109 -5.32 -13.41 19.90
CA GLY A 109 -6.36 -14.43 19.97
C GLY A 109 -7.74 -13.95 19.50
N ASP A 110 -7.81 -12.82 18.79
CA ASP A 110 -9.09 -12.25 18.33
C ASP A 110 -9.41 -12.56 16.86
N PHE A 111 -8.41 -12.95 16.06
CA PHE A 111 -8.55 -13.21 14.63
C PHE A 111 -8.56 -14.71 14.30
N CYS A 112 -9.46 -15.13 13.42
CA CYS A 112 -9.49 -16.49 12.89
C CYS A 112 -8.20 -16.78 12.11
N ARG A 113 -7.50 -17.84 12.51
CA ARG A 113 -6.20 -18.24 11.97
C ARG A 113 -6.19 -18.58 10.46
N ILE A 114 -7.35 -18.85 9.88
CA ILE A 114 -7.48 -19.22 8.46
C ILE A 114 -7.91 -18.02 7.62
N CYS A 115 -9.08 -17.45 7.92
CA CYS A 115 -9.67 -16.40 7.10
C CYS A 115 -9.28 -14.99 7.53
N GLY A 116 -8.71 -14.81 8.73
CA GLY A 116 -8.38 -13.49 9.28
C GLY A 116 -9.59 -12.71 9.80
N LYS A 117 -10.79 -13.29 9.81
CA LYS A 117 -11.98 -12.62 10.37
C LYS A 117 -11.78 -12.38 11.86
N GLU A 118 -12.02 -11.15 12.29
CA GLU A 118 -12.10 -10.80 13.71
C GLU A 118 -13.35 -11.42 14.32
N ALA A 119 -13.17 -12.31 15.29
CA ALA A 119 -14.23 -13.07 15.93
C ALA A 119 -13.76 -13.57 17.30
N SER A 120 -13.35 -12.67 18.19
CA SER A 120 -12.70 -13.00 19.47
C SER A 120 -13.41 -14.09 20.29
N ALA A 121 -14.72 -13.97 20.49
CA ALA A 121 -15.50 -14.98 21.21
C ALA A 121 -15.43 -16.37 20.54
N GLN A 122 -15.61 -16.43 19.22
CA GLN A 122 -15.56 -17.68 18.45
C GLN A 122 -14.15 -18.26 18.43
N VAL A 123 -13.14 -17.41 18.25
CA VAL A 123 -11.73 -17.81 18.17
C VAL A 123 -11.26 -18.38 19.51
N ARG A 124 -11.70 -17.80 20.65
CA ARG A 124 -11.44 -18.35 21.99
C ARG A 124 -12.12 -19.70 22.20
N HIS A 125 -13.40 -19.81 21.83
CA HIS A 125 -14.14 -21.07 21.94
C HIS A 125 -13.59 -22.18 21.03
N ASN A 126 -13.28 -21.86 19.77
CA ASN A 126 -12.89 -22.80 18.72
C ASN A 126 -11.37 -22.89 18.50
N ARG A 127 -10.56 -22.70 19.55
CA ARG A 127 -9.09 -22.88 19.53
C ARG A 127 -8.36 -22.13 18.40
N GLY A 128 -8.83 -20.94 18.04
CA GLY A 128 -8.21 -20.09 17.02
C GLY A 128 -9.03 -19.91 15.73
N LEU A 129 -10.26 -20.41 15.64
CA LEU A 129 -11.05 -20.40 14.41
C LEU A 129 -12.41 -19.71 14.58
N CYS A 130 -12.94 -19.12 13.50
CA CYS A 130 -14.33 -18.69 13.48
C CYS A 130 -15.25 -19.87 13.12
N ASP A 131 -16.54 -19.78 13.46
CA ASP A 131 -17.50 -20.87 13.26
C ASP A 131 -17.59 -21.30 11.79
N ALA A 132 -17.50 -20.35 10.87
CA ALA A 132 -17.54 -20.62 9.43
C ALA A 132 -16.34 -21.46 8.96
N CYS A 133 -15.16 -21.28 9.58
CA CYS A 133 -13.98 -22.08 9.27
C CYS A 133 -14.01 -23.44 9.95
N VAL A 134 -14.63 -23.55 11.14
CA VAL A 134 -14.84 -24.84 11.81
C VAL A 134 -15.79 -25.72 11.01
N LYS A 135 -16.92 -25.16 10.54
CA LYS A 135 -17.92 -25.90 9.76
C LYS A 135 -17.42 -26.39 8.39
N LYS A 136 -16.36 -25.79 7.85
CA LYS A 136 -15.77 -26.15 6.54
C LYS A 136 -14.67 -27.19 6.65
N ARG A 137 -14.30 -27.59 7.86
CA ARG A 137 -13.22 -28.52 8.15
C ARG A 137 -13.81 -29.90 8.41
#